data_AF-A0A954WLV1-F1
#
_entry.id   AF-A0A954WLV1-F1
#
_cell.length_a   1.000
_cell.length_b   1.000
_cell.length_c   1.000
_cell.angle_alpha   90.00
_cell.angle_beta   90.00
_cell.angle_gamma   90.00
#
_symmetry.space_group_name_H-M   'P 1'
#
loop_
_entity.id
_entity.type
_entity.pdbx_description
1 polymer ?
#
loop_
_entity_poly.entity_id
_entity_poly.type
_entity_poly.pdbx_seq_one_letter_code
_entity_poly.pdbx_strand_id
1 'polypeptide(L)'
;MKKLAALLFVGVIIGQANAQTVTVTLSDGTNTITPILNEPVPGLTAYPGRHSFDARTGGAFADQDTRNISSSYDGTVVNYAIDSGWQEVNNGGWTPQVVDGWLRVGSDGIGSQQNNVSWDEQYGGGYTSAVHSFQIRISEGDPTANDKADGFGWKYVNSDLHGTTGAMYTAGEEPNLAGSLGVGFDIWNNGDMDNNATTSVSLHYDGALLKTVDLQSEVSPAFSLETGQPIDVTVAVTIPEPGSMSIMLLGMLGMVGMVRRKLRA
;
A
#
# COMPACT_ATOMS: atom_id res chain seq x y z
N MET A 1 28.58 -19.65 -56.75
CA MET A 1 27.63 -18.60 -56.33
C MET A 1 26.68 -19.18 -55.29
N LYS A 2 26.87 -18.89 -54.00
CA LYS A 2 25.88 -19.18 -52.96
C LYS A 2 25.36 -17.84 -52.46
N LYS A 3 24.09 -17.55 -52.72
CA LYS A 3 23.39 -16.36 -52.18
C LYS A 3 23.27 -16.55 -50.67
N LEU A 4 23.95 -15.70 -49.89
CA LEU A 4 23.61 -15.54 -48.47
C LEU A 4 22.30 -14.75 -48.42
N ALA A 5 21.24 -15.38 -47.92
CA ALA A 5 20.04 -14.66 -47.51
C ALA A 5 20.35 -13.98 -46.17
N ALA A 6 20.34 -12.64 -46.15
CA ALA A 6 20.33 -11.89 -44.90
C ALA A 6 18.93 -12.07 -44.29
N LEU A 7 18.85 -12.86 -43.21
CA LEU A 7 17.63 -12.98 -42.41
C LEU A 7 17.53 -11.69 -41.58
N LEU A 8 16.69 -10.75 -42.03
CA LEU A 8 16.39 -9.53 -41.28
C LEU A 8 15.49 -9.93 -40.10
N PHE A 9 16.08 -10.06 -38.91
CA PHE A 9 15.32 -10.23 -37.68
C PHE A 9 14.69 -8.89 -37.31
N VAL A 10 13.39 -8.74 -37.57
CA VAL A 10 12.59 -7.67 -36.97
C VAL A 10 12.32 -8.10 -35.54
N GLY A 11 13.15 -7.64 -34.60
CA GLY A 11 12.80 -7.71 -33.19
C GLY A 11 11.55 -6.87 -32.96
N VAL A 12 10.46 -7.48 -32.49
CA VAL A 12 9.30 -6.74 -32.02
C VAL A 12 9.72 -6.04 -30.74
N ILE A 13 9.99 -4.73 -30.83
CA ILE A 13 10.16 -3.88 -29.66
C ILE A 13 8.76 -3.66 -29.10
N ILE A 14 8.41 -4.41 -28.06
CA ILE A 14 7.23 -4.07 -27.25
C ILE A 14 7.75 -3.08 -26.21
N GLY A 15 7.52 -1.79 -26.43
CA GLY A 15 7.75 -0.81 -25.37
C GLY A 15 6.74 -1.10 -24.27
N GLN A 16 7.20 -1.52 -23.08
CA GLN A 16 6.35 -1.42 -21.90
C GLN A 16 6.41 0.05 -21.51
N ALA A 17 5.29 0.75 -21.63
CA ALA A 17 5.17 2.06 -20.98
C ALA A 17 5.58 1.83 -19.52
N ASN A 18 6.49 2.66 -18.99
CA ASN A 18 6.74 2.63 -17.56
C ASN A 18 5.40 2.93 -16.90
N ALA A 19 4.82 1.92 -16.25
CA ALA A 19 3.52 2.06 -15.62
C ALA A 19 3.71 2.77 -14.28
N GLN A 20 2.72 3.56 -13.87
CA GLN A 20 2.64 3.99 -12.50
C GLN A 20 2.35 2.77 -11.65
N THR A 21 3.18 2.50 -10.65
CA THR A 21 3.04 1.29 -9.84
C THR A 21 3.05 1.59 -8.36
N VAL A 22 2.38 0.72 -7.61
CA VAL A 22 2.38 0.70 -6.16
C VAL A 22 2.88 -0.65 -5.67
N THR A 23 3.75 -0.61 -4.66
CA THR A 23 4.19 -1.79 -3.91
C THR A 23 3.87 -1.59 -2.44
N VAL A 24 3.25 -2.58 -1.81
CA VAL A 24 2.97 -2.62 -0.38
C VAL A 24 3.78 -3.75 0.23
N THR A 25 4.62 -3.42 1.19
CA THR A 25 5.43 -4.37 1.96
C THR A 25 5.07 -4.27 3.44
N LEU A 26 4.93 -5.43 4.08
CA LEU A 26 4.67 -5.58 5.50
C LEU A 26 5.80 -6.37 6.16
N SER A 27 6.18 -6.00 7.37
CA SER A 27 7.19 -6.73 8.15
C SER A 27 6.84 -6.76 9.63
N ASP A 28 6.82 -7.95 10.23
CA ASP A 28 6.60 -8.17 11.68
C ASP A 28 7.94 -8.18 12.48
N GLY A 29 9.05 -7.86 11.80
CA GLY A 29 10.41 -7.92 12.33
C GLY A 29 11.10 -9.28 12.17
N THR A 30 10.35 -10.35 11.90
CA THR A 30 10.84 -11.70 11.63
C THR A 30 10.61 -12.10 10.17
N ASN A 31 9.39 -11.86 9.68
CA ASN A 31 8.93 -12.12 8.34
C ASN A 31 8.69 -10.80 7.62
N THR A 32 9.04 -10.75 6.34
CA THR A 32 8.70 -9.66 5.44
C THR A 32 7.94 -10.24 4.27
N ILE A 33 6.78 -9.66 3.97
CA ILE A 33 5.92 -10.04 2.85
C ILE A 33 5.62 -8.83 1.97
N THR A 34 5.36 -9.07 0.69
CA THR A 34 5.00 -8.02 -0.27
C THR A 34 3.69 -8.43 -0.95
N PRO A 35 2.54 -8.27 -0.26
CA PRO A 35 1.24 -8.68 -0.80
C PRO A 35 0.93 -8.01 -2.15
N ILE A 36 1.36 -6.75 -2.32
CA ILE A 36 1.14 -5.99 -3.55
C ILE A 36 2.50 -5.61 -4.11
N LEU A 37 2.85 -6.15 -5.28
CA LEU A 37 4.15 -5.95 -5.91
C LEU A 37 3.98 -5.31 -7.29
N ASN A 38 4.48 -4.09 -7.45
CA ASN A 38 4.46 -3.32 -8.70
C ASN A 38 3.09 -3.30 -9.38
N GLU A 39 2.02 -3.17 -8.59
CA GLU A 39 0.66 -3.17 -9.10
C GLU A 39 0.44 -1.91 -9.94
N PRO A 40 0.07 -2.04 -11.22
CA PRO A 40 -0.22 -0.88 -12.05
C PRO A 40 -1.43 -0.13 -11.50
N VAL A 41 -1.31 1.21 -11.37
CA VAL A 41 -2.41 2.09 -10.93
C VAL A 41 -2.74 3.06 -12.06
N PRO A 42 -3.68 2.72 -12.96
CA PRO A 42 -4.05 3.57 -14.08
C PRO A 42 -4.52 4.95 -13.60
N GLY A 43 -3.99 6.00 -14.21
CA GLY A 43 -4.38 7.37 -13.89
C GLY A 43 -3.76 7.93 -12.60
N LEU A 44 -2.90 7.17 -11.90
CA LEU A 44 -2.10 7.73 -10.82
C LEU A 44 -1.17 8.82 -11.36
N THR A 45 -1.19 9.98 -10.72
CA THR A 45 -0.22 11.06 -10.96
C THR A 45 0.37 11.49 -9.63
N ALA A 46 1.48 12.23 -9.66
CA ALA A 46 1.97 12.85 -8.44
C ALA A 46 0.98 13.92 -7.99
N TYR A 47 0.70 14.00 -6.70
CA TYR A 47 -0.14 15.03 -6.12
C TYR A 47 0.38 15.43 -4.74
N PRO A 48 0.21 16.72 -4.35
CA PRO A 48 0.43 17.13 -2.98
C PRO A 48 -0.55 16.38 -2.08
N GLY A 49 -0.10 15.93 -0.92
CA GLY A 49 -0.96 15.10 -0.09
C GLY A 49 -0.57 15.01 1.37
N ARG A 50 -1.48 14.41 2.13
CA ARG A 50 -1.40 14.29 3.58
C ARG A 50 -1.82 12.91 4.05
N HIS A 51 -1.29 12.46 5.17
CA HIS A 51 -1.65 11.16 5.73
C HIS A 51 -2.98 11.23 6.46
N SER A 52 -3.77 10.18 6.29
CA SER A 52 -4.96 9.94 7.09
C SER A 52 -5.05 8.45 7.41
N PHE A 53 -5.46 8.16 8.64
CA PHE A 53 -5.65 6.79 9.12
C PHE A 53 -7.06 6.65 9.66
N ASP A 54 -7.67 5.52 9.34
CA ASP A 54 -9.03 5.18 9.68
C ASP A 54 -9.07 3.93 10.52
N ALA A 55 -9.96 3.95 11.50
CA ALA A 55 -10.25 2.84 12.38
C ALA A 55 -11.74 2.56 12.33
N ARG A 56 -12.11 1.29 12.25
CA ARG A 56 -13.51 0.87 12.30
C ARG A 56 -13.68 -0.32 13.23
N THR A 57 -14.74 -0.27 14.00
CA THR A 57 -15.27 -1.44 14.70
C THR A 57 -16.74 -1.63 14.36
N GLY A 58 -17.16 -2.90 14.29
CA GLY A 58 -18.54 -3.30 14.04
C GLY A 58 -19.21 -3.73 15.35
N GLY A 59 -19.71 -4.97 15.37
CA GLY A 59 -20.07 -5.65 16.61
C GLY A 59 -18.87 -6.25 17.36
N ALA A 60 -17.79 -6.46 16.61
CA ALA A 60 -16.47 -6.88 17.03
C ALA A 60 -15.53 -5.66 17.03
N PHE A 61 -14.45 -5.70 17.82
CA PHE A 61 -13.57 -4.57 18.11
C PHE A 61 -12.11 -5.03 18.29
N ALA A 62 -11.18 -4.11 18.02
CA ALA A 62 -9.76 -4.28 18.29
C ALA A 62 -9.14 -2.91 18.53
N ASP A 63 -8.06 -2.85 19.33
CA ASP A 63 -7.22 -1.67 19.34
C ASP A 63 -6.55 -1.52 17.98
N GLN A 64 -6.59 -0.31 17.42
CA GLN A 64 -6.11 0.01 16.08
C GLN A 64 -5.19 1.22 16.18
N ASP A 65 -3.89 0.96 16.08
CA ASP A 65 -2.84 1.89 16.47
C ASP A 65 -1.88 2.18 15.31
N THR A 66 -1.33 3.39 15.27
CA THR A 66 -0.24 3.75 14.36
C THR A 66 0.87 4.58 15.03
N ARG A 67 2.08 4.53 14.46
CA ARG A 67 3.20 5.42 14.80
C ARG A 67 4.27 5.48 13.70
N ASN A 68 5.34 6.25 13.96
CA ASN A 68 6.53 6.35 13.10
C ASN A 68 6.21 6.70 11.64
N ILE A 69 5.30 7.67 11.47
CA ILE A 69 4.76 8.05 10.17
C ILE A 69 5.74 8.98 9.46
N SER A 70 6.12 8.61 8.25
CA SER A 70 7.00 9.40 7.40
C SER A 70 6.70 9.19 5.92
N SER A 71 7.17 10.13 5.11
CA SER A 71 7.17 10.03 3.66
C SER A 71 8.51 10.49 3.09
N SER A 72 8.99 9.80 2.06
CA SER A 72 10.16 10.20 1.28
C SER A 72 9.73 10.47 -0.15
N TYR A 73 9.93 11.69 -0.65
CA TYR A 73 9.62 12.12 -2.01
C TYR A 73 10.91 12.39 -2.75
N ASP A 74 11.27 11.53 -3.70
CA ASP A 74 12.55 11.57 -4.42
C ASP A 74 13.77 11.76 -3.47
N GLY A 75 13.71 11.15 -2.28
CA GLY A 75 14.73 11.23 -1.24
C GLY A 75 14.55 12.35 -0.21
N THR A 76 13.60 13.26 -0.39
CA THR A 76 13.24 14.28 0.61
C THR A 76 12.31 13.68 1.66
N VAL A 77 12.77 13.56 2.90
CA VAL A 77 12.01 12.93 3.99
C VAL A 77 11.23 13.96 4.81
N VAL A 78 9.99 13.61 5.11
CA VAL A 78 9.05 14.36 5.95
C VAL A 78 8.49 13.43 7.01
N ASN A 79 8.40 13.90 8.26
CA ASN A 79 7.94 13.13 9.40
C ASN A 79 6.68 13.75 10.01
N TYR A 80 5.79 12.91 10.53
CA TYR A 80 4.53 13.32 11.14
C TYR A 80 4.51 12.88 12.61
N ALA A 81 4.30 13.84 13.51
CA ALA A 81 4.29 13.59 14.94
C ALA A 81 2.97 12.95 15.38
N ILE A 82 3.03 11.97 16.28
CA ILE A 82 1.81 11.32 16.81
C ILE A 82 1.22 12.03 18.03
N ASP A 83 2.01 12.88 18.68
CA ASP A 83 1.63 13.61 19.90
C ASP A 83 1.00 14.99 19.60
N SER A 84 0.99 15.41 18.34
CA SER A 84 0.55 16.74 17.92
C SER A 84 0.32 16.82 16.41
N GLY A 85 -0.37 17.87 15.96
CA GLY A 85 -0.46 18.22 14.54
C GLY A 85 -1.43 17.37 13.69
N TRP A 86 -2.16 16.45 14.32
CA TRP A 86 -3.28 15.76 13.70
C TRP A 86 -4.62 16.40 14.09
N GLN A 87 -5.61 16.22 13.23
CA GLN A 87 -7.03 16.48 13.49
C GLN A 87 -7.81 15.18 13.40
N GLU A 88 -8.92 15.10 14.12
CA GLU A 88 -9.70 13.88 14.25
C GLU A 88 -11.17 14.04 13.85
N VAL A 89 -11.72 12.93 13.38
CA VAL A 89 -13.16 12.66 13.45
C VAL A 89 -13.36 11.52 14.43
N ASN A 90 -14.22 11.75 15.42
CA ASN A 90 -14.69 10.70 16.32
C ASN A 90 -16.16 10.41 15.98
N ASN A 91 -16.42 9.19 15.53
CA ASN A 91 -17.76 8.65 15.42
C ASN A 91 -17.79 7.29 16.11
N GLY A 92 -18.74 7.09 17.03
CA GLY A 92 -18.84 5.84 17.81
C GLY A 92 -18.24 5.88 19.22
N GLY A 93 -17.97 7.07 19.77
CA GLY A 93 -17.92 7.27 21.22
C GLY A 93 -16.56 7.12 21.89
N TRP A 94 -15.47 7.03 21.11
CA TRP A 94 -14.10 7.03 21.63
C TRP A 94 -13.22 7.98 20.82
N THR A 95 -12.46 8.83 21.51
CA THR A 95 -11.63 9.86 20.86
C THR A 95 -10.21 9.33 20.65
N PRO A 96 -9.68 9.42 19.42
CA PRO A 96 -8.27 9.17 19.14
C PRO A 96 -7.33 9.85 20.14
N GLN A 97 -6.34 9.11 20.63
CA GLN A 97 -5.39 9.61 21.62
C GLN A 97 -4.11 8.78 21.63
N VAL A 98 -3.04 9.36 22.18
CA VAL A 98 -1.79 8.62 22.38
C VAL A 98 -1.88 7.75 23.62
N VAL A 99 -1.70 6.45 23.46
CA VAL A 99 -1.67 5.43 24.53
C VAL A 99 -0.37 4.65 24.42
N ASP A 100 0.45 4.65 25.47
CA ASP A 100 1.71 3.90 25.53
C ASP A 100 2.66 4.14 24.34
N GLY A 101 2.72 5.39 23.86
CA GLY A 101 3.57 5.78 22.72
C GLY A 101 3.04 5.38 21.34
N TRP A 102 1.76 5.03 21.24
CA TRP A 102 1.05 4.76 20.00
C TRP A 102 -0.12 5.72 19.85
N LEU A 103 -0.36 6.23 18.65
CA LEU A 103 -1.62 6.92 18.37
C LEU A 103 -2.69 5.85 18.12
N ARG A 104 -3.60 5.72 19.07
CA ARG A 104 -4.75 4.85 18.96
C ARG A 104 -5.86 5.60 18.23
N VAL A 105 -6.37 4.99 17.16
CA VAL A 105 -7.45 5.54 16.33
C VAL A 105 -8.76 4.83 16.64
N GLY A 106 -8.74 3.51 16.85
CA GLY A 106 -9.87 2.71 17.33
C GLY A 106 -9.54 1.99 18.62
N SER A 107 -10.50 1.89 19.54
CA SER A 107 -10.32 1.22 20.83
C SER A 107 -11.04 -0.13 20.90
N ASP A 108 -10.36 -1.11 21.49
CA ASP A 108 -10.97 -2.35 21.94
C ASP A 108 -12.14 -2.08 22.93
N GLY A 109 -13.14 -2.96 22.94
CA GLY A 109 -14.31 -2.90 23.82
C GLY A 109 -15.41 -1.92 23.41
N ILE A 110 -15.24 -1.19 22.29
CA ILE A 110 -16.20 -0.18 21.83
C ILE A 110 -16.66 -0.53 20.41
N GLY A 111 -17.95 -0.85 20.26
CA GLY A 111 -18.54 -1.19 18.97
C GLY A 111 -18.95 0.04 18.14
N SER A 112 -19.12 -0.16 16.84
CA SER A 112 -19.58 0.85 15.87
C SER A 112 -18.71 2.11 15.80
N GLN A 113 -17.41 1.99 16.07
CA GLN A 113 -16.47 3.08 15.86
C GLN A 113 -16.21 3.29 14.38
N GLN A 114 -16.09 4.55 13.99
CA GLN A 114 -15.58 5.01 12.71
C GLN A 114 -14.76 6.25 13.01
N ASN A 115 -13.48 6.06 13.28
CA ASN A 115 -12.59 7.14 13.69
C ASN A 115 -11.58 7.44 12.59
N ASN A 116 -11.18 8.70 12.54
CA ASN A 116 -10.16 9.16 11.62
C ASN A 116 -9.17 10.06 12.35
N VAL A 117 -7.90 9.95 11.99
CA VAL A 117 -6.89 10.97 12.27
C VAL A 117 -6.23 11.38 10.96
N SER A 118 -5.98 12.66 10.78
CA SER A 118 -5.30 13.21 9.60
C SER A 118 -4.34 14.31 9.98
N TRP A 119 -3.26 14.45 9.24
CA TRP A 119 -2.29 15.54 9.41
C TRP A 119 -2.48 16.59 8.33
N ASP A 120 -1.95 17.78 8.59
CA ASP A 120 -1.76 18.79 7.54
C ASP A 120 -0.74 18.31 6.50
N GLU A 121 -0.89 18.80 5.27
CA GLU A 121 0.11 18.62 4.22
C GLU A 121 1.47 19.18 4.66
N GLN A 122 2.51 18.38 4.48
CA GLN A 122 3.89 18.76 4.78
C GLN A 122 4.77 18.78 3.52
N TYR A 123 4.26 18.30 2.38
CA TYR A 123 4.97 18.29 1.11
C TYR A 123 4.02 18.58 -0.06
N GLY A 124 4.22 19.74 -0.69
CA GLY A 124 3.45 20.18 -1.85
C GLY A 124 4.17 20.03 -3.20
N GLY A 125 5.34 19.38 -3.23
CA GLY A 125 6.14 19.21 -4.44
C GLY A 125 5.62 18.09 -5.35
N GLY A 126 5.97 18.15 -6.63
CA GLY A 126 5.83 16.99 -7.52
C GLY A 126 6.91 15.95 -7.23
N TYR A 127 6.63 14.68 -7.49
CA TYR A 127 7.56 13.58 -7.28
C TYR A 127 7.47 12.53 -8.38
N THR A 128 8.57 11.80 -8.61
CA THR A 128 8.57 10.61 -9.47
C THR A 128 8.58 9.31 -8.66
N SER A 129 8.99 9.40 -7.40
CA SER A 129 8.90 8.33 -6.42
C SER A 129 8.49 8.89 -5.07
N ALA A 130 7.54 8.21 -4.43
CA ALA A 130 7.21 8.42 -3.04
C ALA A 130 7.29 7.10 -2.27
N VAL A 131 7.78 7.15 -1.04
CA VAL A 131 7.74 6.02 -0.11
C VAL A 131 7.09 6.50 1.17
N HIS A 132 5.90 6.00 1.45
CA HIS A 132 5.18 6.25 2.70
C HIS A 132 5.49 5.10 3.65
N SER A 133 5.95 5.42 4.86
CA SER A 133 6.32 4.44 5.87
C SER A 133 5.66 4.77 7.19
N PHE A 134 5.11 3.75 7.84
CA PHE A 134 4.47 3.84 9.14
C PHE A 134 4.46 2.47 9.79
N GLN A 135 4.21 2.45 11.09
CA GLN A 135 3.92 1.22 11.82
C GLN A 135 2.44 1.16 12.15
N ILE A 136 1.89 -0.04 12.06
CA ILE A 136 0.55 -0.37 12.59
C ILE A 136 0.68 -1.40 13.71
N ARG A 137 -0.30 -1.42 14.59
CA ARG A 137 -0.49 -2.48 15.58
C ARG A 137 -1.99 -2.71 15.73
N ILE A 138 -2.42 -3.96 15.58
CA ILE A 138 -3.81 -4.35 15.79
C ILE A 138 -3.88 -5.36 16.95
N SER A 139 -4.75 -5.05 17.91
CA SER A 139 -5.39 -5.97 18.84
C SER A 139 -5.29 -7.48 18.57
N GLU A 140 -4.72 -8.30 19.46
CA GLU A 140 -5.13 -9.71 19.49
C GLU A 140 -6.58 -9.88 20.00
N GLY A 141 -7.33 -8.83 20.37
CA GLY A 141 -8.71 -8.92 20.92
C GLY A 141 -8.87 -9.88 22.12
N ASP A 142 -10.10 -10.24 22.49
CA ASP A 142 -10.34 -11.28 23.50
C ASP A 142 -10.16 -12.67 22.86
N PRO A 143 -9.18 -13.50 23.29
CA PRO A 143 -8.99 -14.83 22.71
C PRO A 143 -10.16 -15.80 22.94
N THR A 144 -11.12 -15.45 23.80
CA THR A 144 -12.29 -16.25 24.13
C THR A 144 -13.56 -15.85 23.36
N ALA A 145 -13.52 -14.75 22.60
CA ALA A 145 -14.61 -14.29 21.76
C ALA A 145 -14.13 -14.15 20.30
N ASN A 146 -14.98 -14.50 19.34
CA ASN A 146 -14.70 -14.24 17.92
C ASN A 146 -15.09 -12.78 17.62
N ASP A 147 -14.33 -11.84 18.18
CA ASP A 147 -14.74 -10.47 18.40
C ASP A 147 -13.79 -9.43 17.77
N LYS A 148 -12.98 -9.78 16.78
CA LYS A 148 -11.90 -8.91 16.28
C LYS A 148 -12.24 -8.36 14.91
N ALA A 149 -12.63 -7.11 14.84
CA ALA A 149 -13.04 -6.46 13.60
C ALA A 149 -12.92 -4.93 13.73
N ASP A 150 -13.05 -4.15 12.65
CA ASP A 150 -13.12 -4.61 11.25
C ASP A 150 -11.73 -4.55 10.61
N GLY A 151 -10.93 -3.54 10.93
CA GLY A 151 -9.58 -3.40 10.41
C GLY A 151 -9.07 -1.99 10.53
N PHE A 152 -8.06 -1.68 9.71
CA PHE A 152 -7.38 -0.41 9.71
C PHE A 152 -7.22 0.10 8.28
N GLY A 153 -7.35 1.42 8.07
CA GLY A 153 -7.19 2.04 6.77
C GLY A 153 -6.11 3.09 6.78
N TRP A 154 -5.31 3.16 5.73
CA TRP A 154 -4.42 4.30 5.47
C TRP A 154 -4.77 4.96 4.14
N LYS A 155 -4.75 6.29 4.10
CA LYS A 155 -4.90 7.12 2.90
C LYS A 155 -3.73 8.09 2.77
N TYR A 156 -3.19 8.20 1.56
CA TYR A 156 -2.49 9.41 1.12
C TYR A 156 -3.50 10.29 0.40
N VAL A 157 -4.02 11.26 1.13
CA VAL A 157 -5.13 12.12 0.73
C VAL A 157 -4.62 13.20 -0.21
N ASN A 158 -5.23 13.31 -1.39
CA ASN A 158 -4.91 14.34 -2.37
C ASN A 158 -5.39 15.71 -1.90
N SER A 159 -4.45 16.59 -1.58
CA SER A 159 -4.72 17.91 -1.02
C SER A 159 -5.35 18.87 -2.03
N ASP A 160 -5.12 18.69 -3.32
CA ASP A 160 -5.76 19.53 -4.35
C ASP A 160 -7.29 19.35 -4.37
N LEU A 161 -7.76 18.17 -3.95
CA LEU A 161 -9.18 17.83 -3.91
C LEU A 161 -9.79 17.99 -2.52
N HIS A 162 -9.04 17.65 -1.46
CA HIS A 162 -9.55 17.55 -0.09
C HIS A 162 -9.01 18.64 0.85
N GLY A 163 -8.25 19.59 0.31
CA GLY A 163 -7.61 20.68 1.04
C GLY A 163 -6.29 20.28 1.69
N THR A 164 -5.58 21.25 2.25
CA THR A 164 -4.26 21.03 2.86
C THR A 164 -4.29 20.80 4.36
N THR A 165 -5.42 21.05 5.02
CA THR A 165 -5.59 20.91 6.48
C THR A 165 -6.96 20.34 6.86
N GLY A 166 -7.12 19.98 8.13
CA GLY A 166 -8.40 19.64 8.74
C GLY A 166 -8.71 18.15 8.75
N ALA A 167 -9.73 17.79 9.53
CA ALA A 167 -10.15 16.41 9.72
C ALA A 167 -10.72 15.81 8.42
N MET A 168 -10.43 14.53 8.16
CA MET A 168 -10.97 13.78 7.02
C MET A 168 -12.18 12.95 7.43
N TYR A 169 -13.07 12.69 6.46
CA TYR A 169 -14.16 11.74 6.70
C TYR A 169 -13.60 10.32 6.88
N THR A 170 -14.37 9.53 7.62
CA THR A 170 -14.05 8.17 8.01
C THR A 170 -14.36 7.22 6.86
N ALA A 171 -13.36 6.49 6.38
CA ALA A 171 -13.53 5.45 5.35
C ALA A 171 -13.44 4.02 5.93
N GLY A 172 -13.03 3.88 7.19
CA GLY A 172 -12.80 2.57 7.81
C GLY A 172 -11.61 1.82 7.21
N GLU A 173 -11.66 0.50 7.32
CA GLU A 173 -10.72 -0.49 6.80
C GLU A 173 -10.64 -0.50 5.27
N GLU A 174 -11.65 0.02 4.57
CA GLU A 174 -11.66 0.19 3.11
C GLU A 174 -11.47 1.67 2.75
N PRO A 175 -10.21 2.17 2.65
CA PRO A 175 -9.87 3.59 2.58
C PRO A 175 -10.15 4.23 1.21
N ASN A 176 -11.36 4.04 0.69
CA ASN A 176 -11.72 4.41 -0.65
C ASN A 176 -12.11 5.90 -0.76
N LEU A 177 -11.27 6.68 -1.45
CA LEU A 177 -11.37 8.15 -1.52
C LEU A 177 -11.04 8.66 -2.93
N ALA A 178 -11.89 9.52 -3.48
CA ALA A 178 -11.70 10.11 -4.80
C ALA A 178 -10.35 10.84 -4.92
N GLY A 179 -9.66 10.63 -6.05
CA GLY A 179 -8.32 11.12 -6.38
C GLY A 179 -7.20 10.81 -5.39
N SER A 180 -7.39 9.90 -4.43
CA SER A 180 -6.43 9.59 -3.38
C SER A 180 -6.03 8.12 -3.40
N LEU A 181 -4.83 7.82 -2.91
CA LEU A 181 -4.32 6.45 -2.75
C LEU A 181 -4.70 5.93 -1.36
N GLY A 182 -5.10 4.67 -1.27
CA GLY A 182 -5.43 4.02 0.00
C GLY A 182 -4.93 2.59 0.08
N VAL A 183 -4.62 2.13 1.30
CA VAL A 183 -4.31 0.75 1.62
C VAL A 183 -5.13 0.30 2.82
N GLY A 184 -5.98 -0.71 2.61
CA GLY A 184 -6.79 -1.34 3.65
C GLY A 184 -6.08 -2.52 4.29
N PHE A 185 -6.34 -2.71 5.58
CA PHE A 185 -5.82 -3.78 6.43
C PHE A 185 -6.99 -4.43 7.14
N ASP A 186 -7.62 -5.38 6.47
CA ASP A 186 -8.84 -6.03 6.93
C ASP A 186 -8.50 -7.31 7.70
N ILE A 187 -9.03 -7.43 8.91
CA ILE A 187 -8.83 -8.59 9.80
C ILE A 187 -10.10 -9.43 9.96
N TRP A 188 -11.20 -9.04 9.32
CA TRP A 188 -12.49 -9.68 9.49
C TRP A 188 -13.01 -10.25 8.17
N ASN A 189 -13.31 -11.53 8.17
CA ASN A 189 -13.95 -12.17 7.03
C ASN A 189 -15.47 -11.90 7.05
N ASN A 190 -15.96 -11.05 6.15
CA ASN A 190 -17.39 -10.76 5.99
C ASN A 190 -18.17 -11.81 5.17
N GLY A 191 -17.58 -12.95 4.84
CA GLY A 191 -18.18 -14.04 4.06
C GLY A 191 -18.23 -13.70 2.57
N ASP A 192 -19.30 -14.10 1.85
CA ASP A 192 -19.42 -13.94 0.38
C ASP A 192 -19.29 -12.48 -0.13
N MET A 193 -19.29 -11.48 0.75
CA MET A 193 -19.09 -10.07 0.42
C MET A 193 -17.61 -9.66 0.33
N ASP A 194 -16.71 -10.41 0.96
CA ASP A 194 -15.26 -10.24 0.88
C ASP A 194 -14.63 -11.58 0.49
N ASN A 195 -13.90 -11.62 -0.62
CA ASN A 195 -13.28 -12.86 -1.11
C ASN A 195 -12.03 -13.25 -0.30
N ASN A 196 -11.83 -12.69 0.89
CA ASN A 196 -10.78 -13.10 1.80
C ASN A 196 -11.24 -14.28 2.67
N ALA A 197 -10.34 -15.23 2.91
CA ALA A 197 -10.60 -16.33 3.83
C ALA A 197 -10.34 -15.89 5.28
N THR A 198 -9.44 -14.91 5.48
CA THR A 198 -8.94 -14.49 6.79
C THR A 198 -8.62 -12.98 6.81
N THR A 199 -7.33 -12.64 6.87
CA THR A 199 -6.80 -11.28 6.91
C THR A 199 -6.36 -10.86 5.52
N SER A 200 -6.66 -9.64 5.09
CA SER A 200 -6.35 -9.18 3.75
C SER A 200 -5.75 -7.77 3.72
N VAL A 201 -5.04 -7.49 2.62
CA VAL A 201 -4.56 -6.16 2.28
C VAL A 201 -5.19 -5.74 0.96
N SER A 202 -5.81 -4.57 0.94
CA SER A 202 -6.44 -4.01 -0.24
C SER A 202 -5.76 -2.72 -0.70
N LEU A 203 -5.71 -2.50 -2.01
CA LEU A 203 -5.20 -1.28 -2.65
C LEU A 203 -6.36 -0.53 -3.29
N HIS A 204 -6.44 0.76 -3.00
CA HIS A 204 -7.47 1.67 -3.48
C HIS A 204 -6.86 2.85 -4.22
N TYR A 205 -7.53 3.30 -5.28
CA TYR A 205 -7.22 4.57 -5.90
C TYR A 205 -8.46 5.18 -6.55
N ASP A 206 -8.60 6.50 -6.43
CA ASP A 206 -9.63 7.29 -7.11
C ASP A 206 -11.07 6.81 -6.87
N GLY A 207 -11.39 6.44 -5.62
CA GLY A 207 -12.73 5.97 -5.30
C GLY A 207 -13.02 4.54 -5.77
N ALA A 208 -12.01 3.76 -6.19
CA ALA A 208 -12.15 2.35 -6.50
C ALA A 208 -11.18 1.44 -5.73
N LEU A 209 -11.67 0.25 -5.35
CA LEU A 209 -10.84 -0.90 -4.99
C LEU A 209 -10.18 -1.45 -6.25
N LEU A 210 -8.86 -1.57 -6.23
CA LEU A 210 -8.06 -2.09 -7.35
C LEU A 210 -7.64 -3.55 -7.16
N LYS A 211 -7.29 -3.91 -5.93
CA LYS A 211 -6.78 -5.24 -5.61
C LYS A 211 -6.99 -5.58 -4.15
N THR A 212 -7.32 -6.83 -3.88
CA THR A 212 -7.30 -7.43 -2.53
C THR A 212 -6.42 -8.65 -2.57
N VAL A 213 -5.65 -8.87 -1.50
CA VAL A 213 -4.76 -10.02 -1.34
C VAL A 213 -5.00 -10.61 0.04
N ASP A 214 -5.42 -11.86 0.09
CA ASP A 214 -5.51 -12.62 1.33
C ASP A 214 -4.10 -13.04 1.79
N LEU A 215 -3.71 -12.57 2.97
CA LEU A 215 -2.33 -12.72 3.45
C LEU A 215 -1.97 -14.18 3.71
N GLN A 216 -2.89 -14.98 4.26
CA GLN A 216 -2.56 -16.33 4.71
C GLN A 216 -2.59 -17.35 3.57
N SER A 217 -3.54 -17.22 2.66
CA SER A 217 -3.73 -18.15 1.54
C SER A 217 -2.90 -17.80 0.31
N GLU A 218 -2.60 -16.51 0.07
CA GLU A 218 -1.87 -16.09 -1.13
C GLU A 218 -0.40 -15.76 -0.86
N VAL A 219 -0.03 -15.39 0.37
CA VAL A 219 1.30 -14.84 0.66
C VAL A 219 2.08 -15.68 1.67
N SER A 220 1.60 -15.81 2.90
CA SER A 220 2.24 -16.58 3.97
C SER A 220 1.24 -16.99 5.05
N PRO A 221 1.02 -18.29 5.27
CA PRO A 221 0.08 -18.76 6.31
C PRO A 221 0.54 -18.45 7.75
N ALA A 222 1.77 -17.94 7.92
CA ALA A 222 2.33 -17.57 9.22
C ALA A 222 2.25 -16.06 9.51
N PHE A 223 1.83 -15.23 8.54
CA PHE A 223 1.73 -13.79 8.73
C PHE A 223 0.30 -13.40 9.14
N SER A 224 0.17 -12.58 10.17
CA SER A 224 -1.12 -12.11 10.72
C SER A 224 -0.97 -10.65 11.17
N LEU A 225 -2.03 -9.86 11.03
CA LEU A 225 -2.04 -8.45 11.41
C LEU A 225 -2.44 -8.28 12.89
N GLU A 226 -3.33 -9.14 13.35
CA GLU A 226 -3.97 -9.17 14.67
C GLU A 226 -3.11 -9.87 15.74
N THR A 227 -1.84 -9.47 15.86
CA THR A 227 -0.84 -10.06 16.77
C THR A 227 -0.53 -9.18 18.00
N GLY A 228 -1.08 -7.98 18.07
CA GLY A 228 -0.69 -6.97 19.06
C GLY A 228 0.78 -6.51 18.95
N GLN A 229 1.53 -7.00 17.95
CA GLN A 229 2.91 -6.60 17.70
C GLN A 229 2.98 -5.49 16.64
N PRO A 230 4.06 -4.69 16.64
CA PRO A 230 4.30 -3.70 15.59
C PRO A 230 4.50 -4.37 14.23
N ILE A 231 3.86 -3.84 13.19
CA ILE A 231 4.08 -4.20 11.80
C ILE A 231 4.57 -2.96 11.06
N ASP A 232 5.76 -3.05 10.49
CA ASP A 232 6.30 -2.04 9.58
C ASP A 232 5.57 -2.13 8.25
N VAL A 233 4.99 -1.01 7.81
CA VAL A 233 4.32 -0.87 6.53
C VAL A 233 5.11 0.09 5.65
N THR A 234 5.34 -0.30 4.41
CA THR A 234 5.87 0.58 3.37
C THR A 234 5.00 0.54 2.14
N VAL A 235 4.56 1.71 1.69
CA VAL A 235 3.85 1.91 0.43
C VAL A 235 4.75 2.71 -0.51
N ALA A 236 5.35 2.01 -1.47
CA ALA A 236 6.23 2.60 -2.47
C ALA A 236 5.45 2.89 -3.76
N VAL A 237 5.47 4.14 -4.18
CA VAL A 237 4.84 4.67 -5.39
C VAL A 237 5.93 5.03 -6.40
N THR A 238 5.76 4.57 -7.64
CA THR A 238 6.57 5.01 -8.79
C THR A 238 5.66 5.65 -9.82
N ILE A 239 5.94 6.90 -10.17
CA ILE A 239 5.29 7.64 -11.25
C ILE A 239 6.39 8.01 -12.25
N PRO A 240 6.53 7.24 -13.33
CA PRO A 240 7.58 7.49 -14.30
C PRO A 240 7.37 8.83 -15.01
N GLU A 241 8.49 9.49 -15.31
CA GLU A 241 8.45 10.74 -16.06
C GLU A 241 7.74 10.56 -17.41
N PRO A 242 6.93 11.55 -17.85
CA PRO A 242 6.31 11.53 -19.16
C PRO A 242 7.36 11.29 -20.26
N GLY A 243 7.24 10.17 -20.98
CA GLY A 243 8.13 9.81 -22.09
C GLY A 243 9.30 8.88 -21.75
N SER A 244 9.45 8.47 -20.49
CA SER A 244 10.36 7.39 -20.13
C SER A 244 9.81 6.06 -20.68
N MET A 245 10.44 5.48 -21.70
CA MET A 245 10.14 4.13 -22.18
C MET A 245 11.22 3.16 -21.72
N SER A 246 10.82 2.08 -21.06
CA SER A 246 11.73 0.97 -20.77
C SER A 246 11.76 0.01 -21.97
N ILE A 247 12.91 -0.10 -22.62
CA ILE A 247 13.12 -1.05 -23.72
C ILE A 247 13.42 -2.40 -23.08
N MET A 248 12.43 -3.29 -23.03
CA MET A 248 12.66 -4.67 -22.65
C MET A 248 13.25 -5.42 -23.85
N LEU A 249 14.57 -5.63 -23.87
CA LEU A 249 15.23 -6.41 -24.92
C LEU A 249 14.99 -7.90 -24.64
N LEU A 250 14.05 -8.50 -25.36
CA LEU A 250 13.81 -9.94 -25.28
C LEU A 250 15.02 -10.69 -25.87
N GLY A 251 15.91 -11.17 -25.01
CA GLY A 251 17.09 -11.94 -25.40
C GLY A 251 16.70 -13.30 -25.98
N MET A 252 16.52 -13.39 -27.31
CA MET A 252 16.50 -14.68 -28.00
C MET A 252 17.93 -15.22 -28.09
N LEU A 253 18.31 -16.03 -27.09
CA LEU A 253 19.52 -16.84 -27.12
C LEU A 253 19.27 -18.05 -28.02
N GLY A 254 19.81 -18.05 -29.25
CA GLY A 254 19.62 -19.12 -30.22
C GLY A 254 20.86 -19.39 -31.10
N MET A 255 21.77 -20.21 -30.57
CA MET A 255 22.78 -21.02 -31.28
C MET A 255 23.66 -20.38 -32.38
N VAL A 256 24.87 -19.94 -32.00
CA VAL A 256 26.02 -19.96 -32.93
C VAL A 256 26.66 -21.35 -32.87
N GLY A 257 26.29 -22.22 -33.80
CA GLY A 257 26.96 -23.49 -34.05
C GLY A 257 28.40 -23.25 -34.52
N MET A 258 29.36 -23.59 -33.65
CA MET A 258 30.80 -23.54 -33.87
C MET A 258 31.22 -24.48 -35.02
N VAL A 259 31.53 -23.95 -36.21
CA VAL A 259 32.26 -24.69 -37.26
C VAL A 259 33.75 -24.38 -37.12
N ARG A 260 34.48 -25.24 -36.40
CA ARG A 260 35.96 -25.26 -36.47
C ARG A 260 36.38 -25.90 -37.79
N ARG A 261 36.85 -25.11 -38.75
CA ARG A 261 37.62 -25.63 -39.90
C ARG A 261 39.11 -25.38 -39.64
N LYS A 262 39.83 -26.45 -39.27
CA LYS A 262 41.30 -26.48 -39.31
C LYS A 262 41.72 -26.39 -40.78
N LEU A 263 42.42 -25.32 -41.16
CA LEU A 263 43.27 -25.31 -42.34
C LEU A 263 44.67 -25.70 -41.87
N ARG A 264 45.18 -26.85 -42.33
CA ARG A 264 46.62 -27.13 -42.37
C ARG A 264 47.08 -26.83 -43.79
N ALA A 265 48.22 -26.14 -43.88
CA ALA A 265 49.03 -26.04 -45.08
C ALA A 265 49.63 -27.40 -45.44
#